data_AF-A0A117MTR6-F1
#
_entry.id   AF-A0A117MTR6-F1
#
_cell.length_a   1.000
_cell.length_b   1.000
_cell.length_c   1.000
_cell.angle_alpha   90.00
_cell.angle_beta   90.00
_cell.angle_gamma   90.00
#
_symmetry.space_group_name_H-M   'P 1'
#
loop_
_entity.id
_entity.type
_entity.pdbx_description
1 polymer ?
#
loop_
_entity_poly.entity_id
_entity_poly.type
_entity_poly.pdbx_seq_one_letter_code
_entity_poly.pdbx_strand_id
1 'polypeptide(L)'
;MGSASQASGLQCRCSLSERGLTRTVGATVSHILAVPLLVATTDLIAFVPRQLVLQFRDQGLVFRELPYESPPLRMAMLSHRRMGAHPSVAWLCRTLAAVAGQADRECE
;
A
#
# COMPACT_ATOMS: atom_id res chain seq x y z
N MET A 1 -10.88 1.51 24.35
CA MET A 1 -10.48 2.19 23.11
C MET A 1 -9.72 1.21 22.24
N GLY A 2 -10.33 0.78 21.13
CA GLY A 2 -9.83 -0.28 20.26
C GLY A 2 -8.71 0.22 19.34
N SER A 3 -7.56 -0.45 19.41
CA SER A 3 -6.43 -0.26 18.52
C SER A 3 -6.74 -0.83 17.13
N ALA A 4 -6.91 0.05 16.15
CA ALA A 4 -7.12 -0.25 14.74
C ALA A 4 -5.80 -0.66 14.06
N SER A 5 -5.15 -1.73 14.52
CA SER A 5 -3.77 -2.07 14.12
C SER A 5 -3.61 -3.21 13.09
N GLN A 6 -4.66 -3.84 12.56
CA GLN A 6 -4.44 -4.97 11.63
C GLN A 6 -5.43 -4.99 10.46
N ALA A 7 -5.13 -4.24 9.39
CA ALA A 7 -5.88 -4.34 8.13
C ALA A 7 -5.03 -4.17 6.86
N SER A 8 -3.70 -4.29 6.91
CA SER A 8 -2.88 -3.94 5.73
C SER A 8 -2.87 -5.00 4.61
N GLY A 9 -3.46 -6.19 4.81
CA GLY A 9 -3.58 -7.23 3.77
C GLY A 9 -5.01 -7.50 3.28
N LEU A 10 -6.02 -6.78 3.79
CA LEU A 10 -7.44 -7.15 3.68
C LEU A 10 -8.26 -6.23 2.75
N GLN A 11 -7.73 -5.06 2.42
CA GLN A 11 -8.55 -3.97 1.88
C GLN A 11 -9.16 -4.29 0.51
N CYS A 12 -8.40 -4.87 -0.42
CA CYS A 12 -8.92 -5.25 -1.74
C CYS A 12 -10.01 -6.34 -1.68
N ARG A 13 -10.00 -7.20 -0.66
CA ARG A 13 -10.96 -8.30 -0.54
C ARG A 13 -12.31 -7.80 -0.03
N CYS A 14 -12.29 -6.98 1.03
CA CYS A 14 -13.51 -6.40 1.59
C CYS A 14 -14.24 -5.54 0.55
N SER A 15 -13.51 -4.71 -0.19
CA SER A 15 -14.10 -3.83 -1.21
C SER A 15 -14.78 -4.56 -2.37
N LEU A 16 -14.30 -5.76 -2.74
CA LEU A 16 -14.97 -6.60 -3.74
C LEU A 16 -16.25 -7.23 -3.17
N SER A 17 -16.19 -7.81 -1.97
CA SER A 17 -17.35 -8.46 -1.34
C SER A 17 -18.47 -7.48 -1.01
N GLU A 18 -18.14 -6.28 -0.55
CA GLU A 18 -19.11 -5.20 -0.27
C GLU A 18 -19.89 -4.78 -1.53
N ARG A 19 -19.29 -4.97 -2.71
CA ARG A 19 -19.88 -4.62 -4.02
C ARG A 19 -20.52 -5.82 -4.72
N GLY A 20 -20.60 -6.99 -4.06
CA GLY A 20 -21.12 -8.23 -4.65
C GLY A 20 -20.26 -8.81 -5.76
N LEU A 21 -19.01 -8.37 -5.88
CA LEU A 21 -18.07 -8.83 -6.89
C LEU A 21 -17.33 -10.07 -6.39
N THR A 22 -17.26 -11.09 -7.23
CA THR A 22 -16.50 -12.32 -6.94
C THR A 22 -15.18 -12.32 -7.73
N ARG A 23 -14.17 -13.00 -7.19
CA ARG A 23 -12.89 -13.21 -7.88
C ARG A 23 -12.44 -14.65 -7.70
N THR A 24 -11.73 -15.18 -8.68
CA THR A 24 -11.02 -16.46 -8.56
C THR A 24 -9.57 -16.19 -8.16
N VAL A 25 -9.06 -16.90 -7.15
CA VAL A 25 -7.68 -16.72 -6.66
C VAL A 25 -6.76 -17.72 -7.36
N GLY A 26 -6.01 -17.26 -8.38
CA GLY A 26 -5.05 -18.11 -9.09
C GLY A 26 -3.74 -18.34 -8.35
N ALA A 27 -3.28 -17.37 -7.55
CA ALA A 27 -2.08 -17.47 -6.74
C ALA A 27 -2.15 -16.55 -5.51
N THR A 28 -1.42 -16.91 -4.45
CA THR A 28 -1.19 -16.07 -3.27
C THR A 28 0.31 -15.97 -3.03
N VAL A 29 0.82 -14.74 -2.89
CA VAL A 29 2.24 -14.47 -2.66
C VAL A 29 2.44 -13.70 -1.36
N SER A 30 3.57 -13.92 -0.69
CA SER A 30 3.91 -13.26 0.58
C SER A 30 4.38 -11.81 0.40
N HIS A 31 4.90 -11.47 -0.80
CA HIS A 31 5.53 -10.18 -1.06
C HIS A 31 4.95 -9.52 -2.32
N ILE A 32 4.50 -8.27 -2.17
CA ILE A 32 3.87 -7.53 -3.26
C ILE A 32 4.80 -7.26 -4.45
N LEU A 33 6.11 -7.20 -4.22
CA LEU A 33 7.12 -6.99 -5.28
C LEU A 33 7.23 -8.20 -6.24
N ALA A 34 6.78 -9.39 -5.84
CA ALA A 34 6.73 -10.55 -6.72
C ALA A 34 5.54 -10.51 -7.68
N VAL A 35 4.52 -9.70 -7.40
CA VAL A 35 3.27 -9.65 -8.18
C VAL A 35 3.50 -9.22 -9.63
N PRO A 36 4.23 -8.13 -9.95
CA PRO A 36 4.46 -7.71 -11.33
C PRO A 36 5.17 -8.78 -12.15
N LEU A 37 6.19 -9.43 -11.56
CA LEU A 37 6.95 -10.50 -12.22
C LEU A 37 6.09 -11.73 -12.50
N LEU A 38 5.20 -12.10 -11.57
CA LEU A 38 4.28 -13.21 -11.75
C LEU A 38 3.23 -12.90 -12.84
N VAL A 39 2.66 -11.70 -12.82
CA VAL A 39 1.69 -11.25 -13.82
C VAL A 39 2.33 -11.14 -15.20
N ALA A 40 3.60 -10.76 -15.30
CA ALA A 40 4.31 -10.67 -16.59
C ALA A 40 4.48 -12.03 -17.30
N THR A 41 4.41 -13.14 -16.56
CA THR A 41 4.68 -14.50 -17.07
C THR A 41 3.45 -15.40 -17.05
N THR A 42 2.28 -14.89 -16.68
CA THR A 42 1.04 -15.67 -16.54
C THR A 42 -0.17 -14.88 -17.04
N ASP A 43 -1.30 -15.56 -17.27
CA ASP A 43 -2.57 -14.91 -17.64
C ASP A 43 -3.35 -14.38 -16.41
N LEU A 44 -2.65 -14.04 -15.33
CA LEU A 44 -3.25 -13.52 -14.11
C LEU A 44 -3.33 -12.00 -14.13
N ILE A 45 -4.27 -11.45 -13.37
CA ILE A 45 -4.36 -10.01 -13.08
C ILE A 45 -4.30 -9.77 -11.58
N ALA A 46 -3.78 -8.60 -11.18
CA ALA A 46 -3.64 -8.24 -9.78
C ALA A 46 -3.89 -6.75 -9.56
N PHE A 47 -4.44 -6.42 -8.38
CA PHE A 47 -4.47 -5.05 -7.89
C PHE A 47 -3.15 -4.70 -7.21
N VAL A 48 -2.58 -3.56 -7.59
CA VAL A 48 -1.30 -3.08 -7.06
C VAL A 48 -1.39 -1.60 -6.70
N PRO A 49 -0.66 -1.12 -5.69
CA PRO A 49 -0.54 0.30 -5.40
C PRO A 49 0.05 1.06 -6.60
N ARG A 50 -0.44 2.29 -6.81
CA ARG A 50 0.04 3.16 -7.89
C ARG A 50 1.55 3.38 -7.87
N GLN A 51 2.15 3.43 -6.68
CA GLN A 51 3.60 3.59 -6.52
C GLN A 51 4.39 2.42 -7.11
N LEU A 52 3.82 1.21 -7.11
CA LEU A 52 4.46 0.03 -7.71
C LEU A 52 4.50 0.16 -9.23
N VAL A 53 3.45 0.73 -9.84
CA VAL A 53 3.37 0.93 -11.28
C VAL A 53 4.60 1.68 -11.81
N LEU A 54 5.04 2.72 -11.10
CA LEU A 54 6.20 3.53 -11.51
C LEU A 54 7.50 2.73 -11.60
N GLN A 55 7.66 1.70 -10.76
CA GLN A 55 8.88 0.89 -10.69
C GLN A 55 8.91 -0.24 -11.74
N PHE A 56 7.76 -0.60 -12.30
CA PHE A 56 7.60 -1.78 -13.17
C PHE A 56 7.03 -1.44 -14.56
N ARG A 57 7.03 -0.16 -14.95
CA ARG A 57 6.51 0.28 -16.26
C ARG A 57 7.20 -0.38 -17.45
N ASP A 58 8.50 -0.65 -17.32
CA ASP A 58 9.32 -1.12 -18.44
C ASP A 58 9.25 -2.63 -18.66
N GLN A 59 8.46 -3.36 -17.86
CA GLN A 59 8.35 -4.82 -17.93
C GLN A 59 7.26 -5.33 -18.90
N GLY A 60 6.79 -4.48 -19.82
CA GLY A 60 5.74 -4.85 -20.78
C GLY A 60 4.36 -5.06 -20.15
N LEU A 61 4.16 -4.61 -18.91
CA LEU A 61 2.91 -4.73 -18.18
C LEU A 61 1.92 -3.63 -18.57
N VAL A 62 0.65 -4.01 -18.69
CA VAL A 62 -0.45 -3.08 -18.95
C VAL A 62 -1.13 -2.71 -17.64
N PHE A 63 -1.08 -1.42 -17.30
CA PHE A 63 -1.75 -0.89 -16.12
C PHE A 63 -3.09 -0.23 -16.50
N ARG A 64 -4.10 -0.44 -15.66
CA ARG A 64 -5.46 0.10 -15.80
C ARG A 64 -5.94 0.61 -14.45
N GLU A 65 -6.86 1.57 -14.48
CA GLU A 65 -7.52 2.05 -13.25
C GLU A 65 -8.41 0.94 -12.68
N LEU A 66 -8.63 0.96 -11.36
CA LEU A 66 -9.51 -0.02 -10.74
C LEU A 66 -10.94 0.13 -11.28
N PRO A 67 -11.68 -0.99 -11.44
CA PRO A 67 -13.07 -0.95 -11.91
C PRO A 67 -14.06 -0.41 -10.86
N TYR A 68 -13.57 0.02 -9.72
CA TYR A 68 -14.34 0.61 -8.63
C TYR A 68 -13.45 1.56 -7.83
N GLU A 69 -14.10 2.49 -7.12
CA GLU A 69 -13.40 3.41 -6.22
C GLU A 69 -12.91 2.67 -4.98
N SER A 70 -11.61 2.75 -4.73
CA SER A 70 -10.93 2.14 -3.59
C SER A 70 -10.35 3.24 -2.68
N PRO A 71 -10.46 3.11 -1.35
CA PRO A 71 -9.86 4.07 -0.45
C PRO A 71 -8.34 4.17 -0.68
N PRO A 72 -7.76 5.37 -0.60
CA PRO A 72 -6.35 5.57 -0.85
C PRO A 72 -5.51 4.82 0.20
N LEU A 73 -4.41 4.21 -0.25
CA LEU A 73 -3.44 3.61 0.66
C LEU A 73 -2.82 4.71 1.52
N ARG A 74 -2.98 4.59 2.84
CA ARG A 74 -2.38 5.51 3.80
C ARG A 74 -1.08 4.91 4.34
N MET A 75 0.03 5.56 4.05
CA MET A 75 1.29 5.31 4.74
C MET A 75 1.35 6.23 5.97
N ALA A 76 1.68 5.65 7.12
CA ALA A 76 1.84 6.36 8.37
C ALA A 76 3.22 6.05 8.95
N MET A 77 3.80 7.05 9.59
CA MET A 77 5.04 6.91 10.34
C MET A 77 4.70 6.80 11.81
N LEU A 78 5.13 5.70 12.44
CA LEU A 78 4.89 5.46 13.85
C LEU A 78 6.21 5.56 14.60
N SER A 79 6.27 6.46 15.58
CA SER A 79 7.39 6.54 16.51
C SER A 79 6.89 6.19 17.91
N HIS A 80 7.65 5.37 18.64
CA HIS A 80 7.31 5.11 20.04
C HIS A 80 7.33 6.43 20.83
N ARG A 81 6.32 6.68 21.69
CA ARG A 81 6.17 7.95 22.44
C ARG A 81 7.45 8.43 23.13
N ARG A 82 8.21 7.51 23.71
CA ARG A 82 9.49 7.82 24.39
C ARG A 82 10.61 8.24 23.43
N MET A 83 10.60 7.74 22.21
CA MET A 83 11.63 8.02 21.19
C MET A 83 11.22 9.12 20.21
N GLY A 84 9.93 9.43 20.07
CA GLY A 84 9.45 10.54 19.24
C GLY A 84 10.03 11.90 19.64
N ALA A 85 10.30 12.10 20.94
CA ALA A 85 10.93 13.32 21.45
C ALA A 85 12.47 13.35 21.25
N HIS A 86 13.09 12.25 20.84
CA HIS A 86 14.53 12.24 20.60
C HIS A 86 14.86 13.08 19.36
N PRO A 87 15.81 14.04 19.42
CA PRO A 87 16.09 14.97 18.33
C PRO A 87 16.37 14.29 16.98
N SER A 88 17.09 13.17 16.98
CA SER A 88 17.40 12.40 15.77
C SER A 88 16.17 11.76 15.12
N VAL A 89 15.25 11.24 15.94
CA VAL A 89 14.00 10.63 15.44
C VAL A 89 13.11 11.72 14.88
N ALA A 90 12.95 12.83 15.62
CA ALA A 90 12.17 13.98 15.16
C ALA A 90 12.73 14.58 13.86
N TRP A 91 14.05 14.69 13.73
CA TRP A 91 14.69 15.12 12.49
C TRP A 91 14.41 14.17 11.32
N LEU A 92 14.58 12.86 11.51
CA LEU A 92 14.33 11.87 10.47
C LEU A 92 12.87 11.88 10.04
N CYS A 93 11.96 11.93 11.00
CA CYS A 93 10.53 12.01 10.77
C CYS A 93 10.16 13.23 9.91
N ARG A 94 10.63 14.42 10.29
CA ARG A 94 10.41 15.64 9.50
C ARG A 94 11.01 15.55 8.10
N THR A 95 12.20 14.96 7.98
CA THR A 95 12.88 14.81 6.68
C THR A 95 12.09 13.87 5.75
N LEU A 96 11.62 12.74 6.27
CA LEU A 96 10.81 11.79 5.53
C LEU A 96 9.46 12.40 5.11
N ALA A 97 8.81 13.15 6.00
CA ALA A 97 7.56 13.85 5.68
C ALA A 97 7.74 14.86 4.53
N ALA A 98 8.82 15.64 4.58
CA ALA A 98 9.16 16.62 3.54
C ALA A 98 9.41 15.96 2.17
N VAL A 99 10.19 14.87 2.13
CA VAL A 99 10.51 14.17 0.86
C VAL A 99 9.30 13.41 0.31
N ALA A 100 8.49 12.81 1.19
CA ALA A 100 7.30 12.07 0.78
C ALA A 100 6.15 12.98 0.30
N GLY A 101 6.29 14.31 0.42
CA GLY A 101 5.21 15.26 0.14
C GLY A 101 4.01 15.09 1.07
N GLN A 102 4.23 14.51 2.26
CA GLN A 102 3.20 14.37 3.27
C GLN A 102 3.22 15.63 4.14
N ALA A 103 2.24 16.52 3.93
CA ALA A 103 1.99 17.62 4.85
C ALA A 103 1.65 17.01 6.22
N ASP A 104 2.39 17.45 7.24
CA ASP A 104 2.35 17.04 8.64
C ASP A 104 1.07 16.31 9.06
N ARG A 105 1.20 15.04 9.43
CA ARG A 105 0.27 14.41 10.37
C ARG A 105 1.06 14.10 11.63
N GLU A 106 0.59 14.71 12.73
CA GLU A 106 1.17 14.63 14.07
C GLU A 106 1.62 13.22 14.43
N CYS A 107 2.89 13.12 14.85
CA CYS A 107 3.36 11.99 15.65
C CYS A 107 2.64 12.05 17.00
N GLU A 108 1.61 11.21 17.21
CA GLU A 108 1.01 10.97 18.53
C GLU A 108 1.39 9.59 19.11
#